data_AF-A0A2E0DDP7-F1
#
_entry.id   AF-A0A2E0DDP7-F1
#
_cell.length_a   1.000
_cell.length_b   1.000
_cell.length_c   1.000
_cell.angle_alpha   90.00
_cell.angle_beta   90.00
_cell.angle_gamma   90.00
#
_symmetry.space_group_name_H-M   'P 1'
#
loop_
_entity.id
_entity.type
_entity.pdbx_description
1 polymer ?
#
loop_
_entity_poly.entity_id
_entity_poly.type
_entity_poly.pdbx_seq_one_letter_code
_entity_poly.pdbx_strand_id
1 'polypeptide(L)'
;MSNITKIRGRQILDSRGNPTVEVDVFCGDIMGRAAVPSGASTGEYEAVELRDGGDKYLGKSVTKAVKNVNNIISKELVDKSCNDQAGIDQFLIDLDGTNNKSNLGANAILGV
;
A
#
# COMPACT_ATOMS: atom_id res chain seq x y z
N MET A 1 -7.98 -19.03 12.29
CA MET A 1 -7.01 -19.12 11.18
C MET A 1 -6.37 -17.76 11.02
N SER A 2 -5.03 -17.68 10.97
CA SER A 2 -4.29 -16.41 10.86
C SER A 2 -3.85 -16.10 9.43
N ASN A 3 -4.35 -16.84 8.43
CA ASN A 3 -3.93 -16.62 7.05
C ASN A 3 -4.72 -15.48 6.41
N ILE A 4 -4.03 -14.66 5.63
CA ILE A 4 -4.62 -13.61 4.81
C ILE A 4 -5.48 -14.27 3.73
N THR A 5 -6.74 -13.89 3.70
CA THR A 5 -7.74 -14.39 2.74
C THR A 5 -8.01 -13.40 1.62
N LYS A 6 -7.84 -12.10 1.90
CA LYS A 6 -8.10 -11.01 0.96
C LYS A 6 -7.43 -9.73 1.41
N ILE A 7 -6.91 -8.98 0.43
CA ILE A 7 -6.46 -7.60 0.62
C ILE A 7 -7.22 -6.71 -0.36
N ARG A 8 -7.73 -5.57 0.12
CA ARG A 8 -8.46 -4.60 -0.72
C ARG A 8 -7.98 -3.17 -0.45
N GLY A 9 -7.34 -2.57 -1.44
CA GLY A 9 -6.98 -1.16 -1.47
C GLY A 9 -8.07 -0.28 -2.08
N ARG A 10 -8.17 0.97 -1.62
CA ARG A 10 -9.00 2.04 -2.20
C ARG A 10 -8.35 3.40 -2.04
N GLN A 11 -8.77 4.34 -2.87
CA GLN A 11 -8.39 5.75 -2.74
C GLN A 11 -9.39 6.44 -1.81
N ILE A 12 -8.89 7.12 -0.78
CA ILE A 12 -9.64 8.02 0.10
C ILE A 12 -9.02 9.42 0.08
N LEU A 13 -9.54 10.36 0.88
CA LEU A 13 -8.97 11.70 1.03
C LEU A 13 -8.35 11.86 2.42
N ASP A 14 -7.18 12.48 2.48
CA ASP A 14 -6.53 12.88 3.73
C ASP A 14 -7.17 14.15 4.33
N SER A 15 -6.64 14.59 5.48
CA SER A 15 -7.11 15.81 6.17
C SER A 15 -6.92 17.12 5.40
N ARG A 16 -6.13 17.11 4.32
CA ARG A 16 -5.90 18.23 3.40
C ARG A 16 -6.69 18.10 2.09
N GLY A 17 -7.54 17.08 1.97
CA GLY A 17 -8.29 16.78 0.77
C GLY A 17 -7.46 16.20 -0.39
N ASN A 18 -6.22 15.77 -0.15
CA ASN A 18 -5.44 15.07 -1.18
C ASN A 18 -5.77 13.58 -1.14
N PRO A 19 -5.74 12.89 -2.29
CA PRO A 19 -5.90 11.44 -2.31
C PRO A 19 -4.84 10.72 -1.47
N THR A 20 -5.22 9.61 -0.83
CA THR A 20 -4.29 8.66 -0.22
C THR A 20 -4.84 7.23 -0.27
N VAL A 21 -4.02 6.25 0.09
CA VAL A 21 -4.36 4.82 0.06
C VAL A 21 -4.94 4.40 1.42
N GLU A 22 -6.05 3.67 1.37
CA GLU A 22 -6.56 2.88 2.49
C GLU A 22 -6.63 1.42 2.08
N VAL A 23 -6.22 0.53 2.98
CA VAL A 23 -6.16 -0.91 2.74
C VAL A 23 -6.93 -1.64 3.83
N ASP A 24 -7.75 -2.62 3.42
CA ASP A 24 -8.33 -3.62 4.29
C ASP A 24 -7.62 -4.96 4.08
N VAL A 25 -7.22 -5.63 5.17
CA VAL A 25 -6.67 -6.99 5.17
C VAL A 25 -7.62 -7.88 5.95
N PHE A 26 -8.02 -9.01 5.35
CA PHE A 26 -8.95 -9.97 5.94
C PHE A 26 -8.20 -11.26 6.30
N CYS A 27 -8.30 -11.70 7.56
CA CYS A 27 -7.65 -12.90 8.08
C CYS A 27 -8.66 -13.75 8.85
N GLY A 28 -9.19 -14.80 8.21
CA GLY A 28 -10.35 -15.52 8.73
C GLY A 28 -11.52 -14.56 8.96
N ASP A 29 -12.01 -14.48 10.20
CA ASP A 29 -13.15 -13.61 10.58
C ASP A 29 -12.72 -12.21 11.06
N ILE A 30 -11.42 -11.91 11.05
CA ILE A 30 -10.87 -10.61 11.48
C ILE A 30 -10.57 -9.75 10.25
N MET A 31 -10.78 -8.44 10.38
CA MET A 31 -10.38 -7.46 9.38
C MET A 31 -9.62 -6.30 10.03
N GLY A 32 -8.44 -5.99 9.49
CA GLY A 32 -7.65 -4.82 9.82
C GLY A 32 -7.76 -3.78 8.71
N ARG A 33 -7.80 -2.49 9.08
CA ARG A 33 -7.84 -1.36 8.15
C ARG A 33 -6.80 -0.33 8.50
N ALA A 34 -6.05 0.12 7.51
CA ALA A 34 -5.08 1.20 7.65
C ALA A 34 -5.23 2.22 6.53
N ALA A 35 -5.20 3.50 6.88
CA ALA A 35 -5.09 4.62 5.96
C ALA A 35 -3.68 5.21 6.08
N VAL A 36 -3.00 5.38 4.95
CA VAL A 36 -1.62 5.86 4.96
C VAL A 36 -1.60 7.39 4.93
N PRO A 37 -0.87 8.07 5.83
CA PRO A 37 -0.74 9.52 5.77
C PRO A 37 0.02 9.95 4.51
N SER A 38 -0.40 11.06 3.91
CA SER A 38 0.32 11.64 2.77
C SER A 38 1.53 12.45 3.24
N GLY A 39 2.71 12.09 2.75
CA GLY A 39 3.93 12.86 2.93
C GLY A 39 4.11 13.89 1.83
N ALA A 40 4.80 14.99 2.13
CA ALA A 40 5.49 15.75 1.09
C ALA A 40 6.91 15.20 1.03
N SER A 41 7.10 14.06 0.34
CA SER A 41 8.42 13.45 0.27
C SER A 41 9.35 14.34 -0.57
N THR A 42 10.20 15.08 0.11
CA THR A 42 11.20 15.99 -0.49
C THR A 42 12.62 15.53 -0.25
N GLY A 43 12.82 14.45 0.54
CA GLY A 43 14.13 13.88 0.82
C GLY A 43 14.57 12.92 -0.27
N GLU A 44 15.79 13.10 -0.77
CA GLU A 44 16.41 12.25 -1.81
C GLU A 44 16.53 10.77 -1.39
N TYR A 45 16.55 10.50 -0.08
CA TYR A 45 16.71 9.17 0.52
C TYR A 45 15.42 8.59 1.11
N GLU A 46 14.28 9.25 0.90
CA GLU A 46 13.00 8.79 1.46
C GLU A 46 12.36 7.70 0.60
N ALA A 47 11.48 6.92 1.24
CA ALA A 47 10.63 5.98 0.52
C ALA A 47 9.62 6.76 -0.34
N VAL A 48 9.47 6.34 -1.60
CA VAL A 48 8.73 7.09 -2.61
C VAL A 48 7.25 6.73 -2.57
N GLU A 49 6.42 7.75 -2.28
CA GLU A 49 4.98 7.64 -2.45
C GLU A 49 4.62 7.56 -3.94
N LEU A 50 3.85 6.55 -4.35
CA LEU A 50 3.43 6.41 -5.74
C LEU A 50 2.17 7.26 -6.01
N ARG A 51 2.34 8.29 -6.82
CA ARG A 51 1.27 9.18 -7.33
C ARG A 51 1.03 8.93 -8.82
N ASP A 52 -0.19 9.19 -9.26
CA ASP A 52 -0.61 8.92 -10.64
C ASP A 52 0.00 9.90 -11.64
N GLY A 53 0.18 11.17 -11.24
CA GLY A 53 0.41 12.28 -12.17
C GLY A 53 -0.86 12.66 -12.95
N GLY A 54 -0.70 13.51 -13.98
CA GLY A 54 -1.81 13.99 -14.82
C GLY A 54 -2.72 15.00 -14.12
N ASP A 55 -3.97 15.13 -14.60
CA ASP A 55 -4.83 16.26 -14.21
C ASP A 55 -5.66 16.00 -12.95
N LYS A 56 -6.03 14.75 -12.68
CA LYS A 56 -6.91 14.40 -11.55
C LYS A 56 -6.24 14.69 -10.21
N TYR A 57 -6.91 15.49 -9.39
CA TYR A 57 -6.39 15.97 -8.10
C TYR A 57 -5.00 16.63 -8.25
N LEU A 58 -4.78 17.37 -9.34
CA LEU A 58 -3.49 18.02 -9.63
C LEU A 58 -2.32 17.02 -9.64
N GLY A 59 -2.56 15.84 -10.20
CA GLY A 59 -1.60 14.75 -10.30
C GLY A 59 -1.42 13.93 -9.02
N LYS A 60 -2.15 14.25 -7.94
CA LYS A 60 -1.99 13.60 -6.63
C LYS A 60 -2.85 12.36 -6.45
N SER A 61 -3.57 11.91 -7.48
CA SER A 61 -4.31 10.63 -7.41
C SER A 61 -3.37 9.45 -7.09
N VAL A 62 -3.89 8.38 -6.50
CA VAL A 62 -3.12 7.19 -6.06
C VAL A 62 -3.68 5.89 -6.62
N THR A 63 -4.36 5.95 -7.77
CA THR A 63 -4.99 4.77 -8.38
C THR A 63 -3.97 3.71 -8.81
N LYS A 64 -2.73 4.10 -9.17
CA LYS A 64 -1.62 3.18 -9.42
C LYS A 64 -1.24 2.39 -8.16
N ALA A 65 -1.05 3.07 -7.04
CA ALA A 65 -0.76 2.42 -5.75
C ALA A 65 -1.90 1.47 -5.34
N VAL A 66 -3.15 1.92 -5.47
CA VAL A 66 -4.34 1.09 -5.21
C VAL A 66 -4.40 -0.14 -6.12
N LYS A 67 -4.01 -0.01 -7.39
CA LYS A 67 -3.93 -1.14 -8.32
C LYS A 67 -2.82 -2.13 -7.90
N ASN A 68 -1.68 -1.64 -7.44
CA ASN A 68 -0.60 -2.49 -6.92
C ASN A 68 -1.06 -3.29 -5.70
N VAL A 69 -1.79 -2.67 -4.76
CA VAL A 69 -2.41 -3.37 -3.63
C VAL A 69 -3.35 -4.47 -4.12
N ASN A 70 -4.31 -4.13 -4.99
CA ASN A 70 -5.38 -5.06 -5.36
C ASN A 70 -4.93 -6.20 -6.28
N ASN A 71 -3.94 -5.98 -7.14
CA ASN A 71 -3.60 -6.92 -8.22
C ASN A 71 -2.25 -7.61 -8.05
N ILE A 72 -1.29 -6.97 -7.36
CA ILE A 72 0.06 -7.50 -7.17
C ILE A 72 0.18 -8.02 -5.74
N ILE A 73 0.12 -7.11 -4.76
CA ILE A 73 0.32 -7.45 -3.35
C ILE A 73 -0.71 -8.46 -2.85
N SER A 74 -2.00 -8.23 -3.14
CA SER A 74 -3.09 -9.13 -2.74
C SER A 74 -2.87 -10.56 -3.25
N LYS A 75 -2.45 -10.70 -4.51
CA LYS A 75 -2.21 -12.02 -5.11
C LYS A 75 -1.06 -12.76 -4.42
N GLU A 76 0.00 -12.04 -4.05
CA GLU A 76 1.23 -12.62 -3.53
C GLU A 76 1.19 -12.87 -2.00
N LEU A 77 0.33 -12.17 -1.26
CA LEU A 77 0.20 -12.31 0.20
C LEU A 77 -0.95 -13.21 0.66
N VAL A 78 -1.91 -13.53 -0.19
CA VAL A 78 -2.97 -14.50 0.15
C VAL A 78 -2.32 -15.82 0.59
N ASP A 79 -2.94 -16.46 1.58
CA ASP A 79 -2.48 -17.67 2.28
C ASP A 79 -1.24 -17.51 3.18
N LYS A 80 -0.58 -16.34 3.23
CA LYS A 80 0.45 -16.06 4.24
C LYS A 80 -0.16 -15.74 5.60
N SER A 81 0.56 -16.05 6.67
CA SER A 81 0.11 -15.77 8.05
C SER A 81 0.29 -14.30 8.42
N CYS A 82 -0.78 -13.62 8.84
CA CYS A 82 -0.74 -12.22 9.29
C CYS A 82 -0.02 -12.02 10.63
N ASN A 83 0.37 -13.10 11.31
CA ASN A 83 1.14 -13.01 12.56
C ASN A 83 2.66 -12.88 12.30
N ASP A 84 3.11 -13.08 11.06
CA ASP A 84 4.52 -12.96 10.67
C ASP A 84 4.79 -11.59 10.03
N GLN A 85 4.72 -10.53 10.83
CA GLN A 85 4.90 -9.16 10.34
C GLN A 85 6.25 -8.97 9.64
N ALA A 86 7.34 -9.44 10.25
CA ALA A 86 8.69 -9.28 9.68
C ALA A 86 8.84 -10.03 8.35
N GLY A 87 8.27 -11.23 8.24
CA GLY A 87 8.25 -11.99 6.99
C GLY A 87 7.42 -11.32 5.90
N ILE A 88 6.27 -10.74 6.24
CA ILE A 88 5.43 -9.98 5.30
C ILE A 88 6.15 -8.72 4.83
N ASP A 89 6.72 -7.94 5.75
CA ASP A 89 7.42 -6.69 5.44
C ASP A 89 8.62 -6.96 4.51
N GLN A 90 9.42 -7.98 4.83
CA GLN A 90 10.56 -8.36 3.99
C GLN A 90 10.09 -8.83 2.61
N PHE A 91 9.03 -9.64 2.55
CA PHE A 91 8.45 -10.07 1.28
C PHE A 91 7.98 -8.90 0.42
N LEU A 92 7.33 -7.89 1.01
CA LEU A 92 6.89 -6.68 0.31
C LEU A 92 8.06 -5.84 -0.21
N ILE A 93 9.14 -5.73 0.57
CA ILE A 93 10.38 -5.06 0.16
C ILE A 93 11.00 -5.80 -1.04
N ASP A 94 11.11 -7.12 -0.96
CA ASP A 94 11.69 -7.95 -2.02
C ASP A 94 10.82 -7.92 -3.29
N LEU A 95 9.49 -7.93 -3.12
CA LEU A 95 8.52 -7.84 -4.22
C LEU A 95 8.58 -6.49 -4.95
N ASP A 96 8.84 -5.40 -4.23
CA ASP A 96 9.08 -4.10 -4.85
C ASP A 96 10.40 -4.09 -5.64
N GLY A 97 11.45 -4.65 -5.05
CA GLY A 97 12.76 -4.80 -5.69
C GLY A 97 13.56 -3.51 -5.84
N THR A 98 13.09 -2.38 -5.27
CA THR A 98 13.82 -1.11 -5.24
C THR A 98 14.16 -0.68 -3.82
N ASN A 99 15.30 -0.01 -3.65
CA ASN A 99 15.73 0.46 -2.33
C ASN A 99 14.77 1.48 -1.70
N ASN A 100 14.02 2.22 -2.53
CA ASN A 100 13.15 3.31 -2.12
C ASN A 100 11.65 3.01 -2.30
N LYS A 101 11.25 1.76 -2.55
CA LYS A 101 9.84 1.35 -2.65
C LYS A 101 9.08 2.00 -3.82
N SER A 102 9.77 2.36 -4.89
CA SER A 102 9.20 3.16 -5.99
C SER A 102 8.35 2.36 -6.99
N ASN A 103 8.48 1.03 -7.04
CA ASN A 103 7.75 0.20 -8.00
C ASN A 103 6.31 -0.05 -7.56
N LEU A 104 6.12 -0.48 -6.31
CA LEU A 104 4.81 -0.70 -5.70
C LEU A 104 4.26 0.59 -5.10
N GLY A 105 5.14 1.47 -4.61
CA GLY A 105 4.82 2.66 -3.87
C GLY A 105 4.89 2.42 -2.36
N ALA A 106 5.62 3.27 -1.65
CA ALA A 106 5.74 3.21 -0.20
C ALA A 106 4.37 3.29 0.51
N ASN A 107 3.43 4.03 -0.07
CA ASN A 107 2.04 4.13 0.39
C ASN A 107 1.21 2.86 0.16
N ALA A 108 1.54 2.04 -0.84
CA ALA A 108 0.91 0.73 -1.01
C ALA A 108 1.47 -0.26 0.02
N ILE A 109 2.80 -0.27 0.19
CA ILE A 109 3.49 -1.19 1.11
C ILE A 109 3.11 -0.90 2.57
N LEU A 110 3.17 0.35 3.01
CA LEU A 110 2.86 0.72 4.40
C LEU A 110 1.38 0.51 4.78
N GLY A 111 0.49 0.52 3.79
CA GLY A 111 -0.94 0.30 4.05
C GLY A 111 -1.29 -1.17 4.30
N VAL A 112 -0.48 -2.08 3.76
CA VAL A 112 -0.68 -3.54 3.85
C VAL A 112 0.04 -4.09 5.08
#